data_AF-A0A828Y7B9-F1
#
_entry.id   AF-A0A828Y7B9-F1
#
_cell.length_a   1.000
_cell.length_b   1.000
_cell.length_c   1.000
_cell.angle_alpha   90.00
_cell.angle_beta   90.00
_cell.angle_gamma   90.00
#
_symmetry.space_group_name_H-M   'P 1'
#
loop_
_entity.id
_entity.type
_entity.pdbx_description
1 polymer ?
#
loop_
_entity_poly.entity_id
_entity_poly.type
_entity_poly.pdbx_seq_one_letter_code
_entity_poly.pdbx_strand_id
1 'polypeptide(L)'
;MKECEISDEEILESLEILDSKKIIKGQKTLGGNIPFFSITHHGFEIYIQSNFTDFTTIFNKACMNILNEGLNTNFQIAENMNAHILIVNHIFEKLEEKGLIKFIKDMSGRYCIHYINPELKRIFK
;
A
#
# COMPACT_ATOMS: atom_id res chain seq x y z
N MET A 1 -15.23 -10.33 15.35
CA MET A 1 -16.20 -9.90 14.30
C MET A 1 -17.63 -9.82 14.85
N LYS A 2 -17.81 -9.46 16.13
CA LYS A 2 -19.10 -9.39 16.84
C LYS A 2 -19.51 -7.93 17.11
N GLU A 3 -18.98 -7.00 16.31
CA GLU A 3 -19.02 -5.55 16.57
C GLU A 3 -19.78 -4.76 15.50
N CYS A 4 -20.25 -5.42 14.43
CA CYS A 4 -21.16 -4.81 13.47
C CYS A 4 -22.44 -5.65 13.46
N GLU A 5 -23.60 -5.00 13.55
CA GLU A 5 -24.92 -5.63 13.39
C GLU A 5 -25.14 -6.01 11.90
N ILE A 6 -24.26 -6.85 11.36
CA ILE A 6 -24.25 -7.27 9.97
C ILE A 6 -24.39 -8.80 9.96
N SER A 7 -25.32 -9.30 9.16
CA SER A 7 -25.53 -10.74 8.98
C SER A 7 -24.40 -11.40 8.20
N ASP A 8 -24.24 -12.72 8.34
CA ASP A 8 -23.24 -13.48 7.59
C ASP A 8 -23.46 -13.36 6.07
N GLU A 9 -24.71 -13.27 5.62
CA GLU A 9 -25.07 -13.10 4.22
C GLU A 9 -24.60 -11.73 3.68
N GLU A 10 -24.86 -10.66 4.41
CA GLU A 10 -24.39 -9.31 4.05
C GLU A 10 -22.86 -9.21 4.03
N ILE A 11 -22.16 -9.95 4.90
CA ILE A 11 -20.69 -10.03 4.87
C ILE A 11 -20.23 -10.74 3.58
N LEU A 12 -20.83 -11.87 3.22
CA LEU A 12 -20.46 -12.62 2.02
C LEU A 12 -20.71 -11.81 0.74
N GLU A 13 -21.88 -11.17 0.63
CA GLU A 13 -22.19 -10.25 -0.48
C GLU A 13 -21.19 -9.10 -0.56
N SER A 14 -20.83 -8.51 0.59
CA SER A 14 -19.83 -7.45 0.64
C SER A 14 -18.47 -7.92 0.13
N LEU A 15 -18.02 -9.12 0.51
CA LEU A 15 -16.76 -9.69 0.01
C LEU A 15 -16.80 -9.91 -1.50
N GLU A 16 -17.91 -10.39 -2.06
CA GLU A 16 -18.06 -10.54 -3.51
C GLU A 16 -18.00 -9.19 -4.23
N ILE A 17 -18.67 -8.17 -3.70
CA ILE A 17 -18.64 -6.81 -4.26
C ILE A 17 -17.23 -6.24 -4.22
N LEU A 18 -16.53 -6.34 -3.07
CA LEU A 18 -15.17 -5.82 -2.90
C LEU A 18 -14.17 -6.53 -3.84
N ASP A 19 -14.30 -7.84 -4.03
CA ASP A 19 -13.48 -8.62 -4.95
C ASP A 19 -13.75 -8.23 -6.42
N SER A 20 -15.03 -8.08 -6.79
CA SER A 20 -15.42 -7.65 -8.15
C SER A 20 -14.88 -6.26 -8.50
N LYS A 21 -14.81 -5.36 -7.51
CA LYS A 21 -14.22 -4.02 -7.62
C LYS A 21 -12.70 -3.99 -7.51
N LYS A 22 -12.05 -5.16 -7.37
CA LYS A 22 -10.59 -5.31 -7.18
C LYS A 22 -10.06 -4.56 -5.96
N ILE A 23 -10.89 -4.29 -4.96
CA ILE A 23 -10.50 -3.68 -3.68
C ILE A 23 -9.80 -4.73 -2.81
N ILE A 24 -10.34 -5.95 -2.83
CA ILE A 24 -9.69 -7.14 -2.29
C ILE A 24 -9.37 -8.11 -3.43
N LYS A 25 -8.50 -9.06 -3.15
CA LYS A 25 -8.29 -10.26 -3.96
C LYS A 25 -8.73 -11.46 -3.13
N GLY A 26 -9.93 -11.93 -3.41
CA GLY A 26 -10.53 -13.10 -2.77
C GLY A 26 -9.99 -14.41 -3.34
N GLN A 27 -9.79 -15.40 -2.47
CA GLN A 27 -9.57 -16.79 -2.86
C GLN A 27 -10.91 -17.51 -2.84
N LYS A 28 -11.54 -17.67 -4.01
CA LYS A 28 -12.85 -18.32 -4.13
C LYS A 28 -12.73 -19.84 -4.00
N THR A 29 -13.62 -20.42 -3.21
CA THR A 29 -13.82 -21.87 -3.14
C THR A 29 -14.76 -22.35 -4.26
N LEU A 30 -14.87 -23.68 -4.44
CA LEU A 30 -15.82 -24.28 -5.38
C LEU A 30 -17.29 -23.93 -5.07
N GLY A 31 -17.59 -23.49 -3.84
CA GLY A 31 -18.91 -23.01 -3.43
C GLY A 31 -19.13 -21.49 -3.61
N GLY A 32 -18.23 -20.77 -4.26
CA GLY A 32 -18.36 -19.31 -4.50
C GLY A 32 -17.84 -18.42 -3.36
N ASN A 33 -17.87 -18.93 -2.12
CA ASN A 33 -17.44 -18.20 -0.93
C ASN A 33 -15.96 -17.79 -0.97
N ILE A 34 -15.66 -16.64 -0.35
CA ILE A 34 -14.32 -16.06 -0.18
C ILE A 34 -13.88 -16.21 1.30
N PRO A 35 -13.33 -17.36 1.72
CA PRO A 35 -12.85 -17.55 3.09
C PRO A 35 -11.57 -16.78 3.40
N PHE A 36 -10.75 -16.50 2.39
CA PHE A 36 -9.49 -15.77 2.53
C PHE A 36 -9.40 -14.67 1.49
N PHE A 37 -8.88 -13.52 1.88
CA PHE A 37 -8.64 -12.42 0.97
C PHE A 37 -7.40 -11.63 1.39
N SER A 38 -6.82 -10.90 0.43
CA SER A 38 -5.84 -9.85 0.72
C SER A 38 -6.34 -8.52 0.17
N ILE A 39 -5.98 -7.41 0.81
CA ILE A 39 -6.24 -6.06 0.28
C ILE A 39 -5.32 -5.84 -0.93
N THR A 40 -5.85 -5.31 -2.03
CA THR A 40 -5.04 -4.96 -3.21
C THR A 40 -4.38 -3.58 -3.02
N HIS A 41 -3.39 -3.25 -3.85
CA HIS A 41 -2.84 -1.88 -3.88
C HIS A 41 -3.92 -0.83 -4.15
N HIS A 42 -4.86 -1.15 -5.06
CA HIS A 42 -6.00 -0.28 -5.36
C HIS A 42 -6.94 -0.11 -4.16
N GLY A 43 -7.27 -1.19 -3.45
CA GLY A 43 -8.09 -1.11 -2.26
C GLY A 43 -7.42 -0.34 -1.13
N PHE A 44 -6.10 -0.49 -0.98
CA PHE A 44 -5.34 0.26 -0.01
C PHE A 44 -5.26 1.76 -0.35
N GLU A 45 -5.14 2.12 -1.64
CA GLU A 45 -5.23 3.53 -2.08
C GLU A 45 -6.57 4.16 -1.67
N ILE A 46 -7.69 3.47 -1.89
CA ILE A 46 -9.03 3.95 -1.50
C ILE A 46 -9.09 4.19 0.02
N TYR A 47 -8.52 3.26 0.81
CA TYR A 47 -8.42 3.41 2.25
C TYR A 47 -7.61 4.65 2.63
N ILE A 48 -6.43 4.85 2.03
CA ILE A 48 -5.57 6.01 2.29
C ILE A 48 -6.30 7.32 1.97
N GLN A 49 -6.90 7.43 0.78
CA GLN A 49 -7.62 8.64 0.36
C GLN A 49 -8.80 8.99 1.27
N SER A 50 -9.45 7.99 1.85
CA SER A 50 -10.62 8.19 2.70
C SER A 50 -10.28 8.50 4.16
N ASN A 51 -9.09 8.12 4.63
CA ASN A 51 -8.73 8.17 6.06
C ASN A 51 -7.54 9.09 6.38
N PHE A 52 -6.73 9.47 5.41
CA PHE A 52 -5.52 10.28 5.61
C PHE A 52 -5.62 11.60 4.85
N THR A 53 -6.04 12.66 5.53
CA THR A 53 -6.08 14.02 4.97
C THR A 53 -4.69 14.59 4.69
N ASP A 54 -3.66 14.11 5.37
CA ASP A 54 -2.28 14.58 5.29
C ASP A 54 -1.33 13.61 4.56
N PHE A 55 -1.87 12.64 3.81
CA PHE A 55 -1.04 11.64 3.12
C PHE A 55 0.02 12.27 2.20
N THR A 56 -0.28 13.40 1.56
CA THR A 56 0.68 14.15 0.75
C THR A 56 1.93 14.55 1.54
N THR A 57 1.75 14.95 2.81
CA THR A 57 2.87 15.32 3.70
C THR A 57 3.74 14.09 4.01
N ILE A 58 3.09 12.96 4.33
CA ILE A 58 3.77 11.68 4.59
C ILE A 58 4.54 11.21 3.35
N PHE A 59 3.90 11.28 2.18
CA PHE A 59 4.48 10.95 0.88
C PHE A 59 5.74 11.79 0.59
N ASN A 60 5.63 13.10 0.78
CA ASN A 60 6.76 14.02 0.54
C ASN A 60 7.91 13.77 1.52
N LYS A 61 7.62 13.49 2.80
CA LYS A 61 8.64 13.15 3.80
C LYS A 61 9.39 11.87 3.42
N ALA A 62 8.67 10.84 2.97
CA ALA A 62 9.29 9.60 2.48
C ALA A 62 10.19 9.86 1.27
N CYS A 63 9.75 10.70 0.33
CA CYS A 63 10.59 11.08 -0.82
C CYS A 63 11.87 11.80 -0.39
N MET A 64 11.80 12.70 0.59
CA MET A 64 12.99 13.38 1.12
C MET A 64 13.95 12.41 1.81
N ASN A 65 13.45 11.41 2.55
CA ASN A 65 14.28 10.35 3.14
C ASN A 65 15.03 9.54 2.08
N ILE A 66 14.36 9.23 0.96
CA ILE A 66 14.99 8.53 -0.18
C ILE A 66 16.08 9.40 -0.81
N LEU A 67 15.80 10.67 -1.05
CA LEU A 67 16.67 11.55 -1.83
C LEU A 67 17.86 12.12 -1.04
N ASN A 68 17.64 12.53 0.21
CA ASN A 68 18.60 13.31 1.00
C ASN A 68 19.35 12.45 2.02
N GLU A 69 18.66 11.49 2.64
CA GLU A 69 19.23 10.62 3.68
C GLU A 69 19.74 9.29 3.10
N GLY A 70 19.41 8.99 1.84
CA GLY A 70 19.82 7.76 1.16
C GLY A 70 19.17 6.50 1.72
N LEU A 71 18.05 6.63 2.46
CA LEU A 71 17.30 5.48 2.96
C LEU A 71 16.68 4.74 1.78
N ASN A 72 17.01 3.46 1.62
CA ASN A 72 16.64 2.69 0.43
C ASN A 72 15.75 1.49 0.74
N THR A 73 15.34 1.30 1.99
CA THR A 73 14.39 0.25 2.36
C THR A 73 13.14 0.80 3.02
N ASN A 74 12.03 0.09 2.86
CA ASN A 74 10.77 0.41 3.53
C ASN A 74 10.91 0.41 5.06
N PHE A 75 11.66 -0.54 5.63
CA PHE A 75 11.91 -0.62 7.08
C PHE A 75 12.61 0.63 7.61
N GLN A 76 13.70 1.07 6.97
CA GLN A 76 14.45 2.26 7.39
C GLN A 76 13.57 3.52 7.33
N ILE A 77 12.78 3.68 6.27
CA ILE A 77 11.93 4.87 6.11
C ILE A 77 10.76 4.83 7.11
N ALA A 78 10.17 3.65 7.36
CA ALA A 78 9.10 3.48 8.34
C ALA A 78 9.59 3.83 9.76
N GLU A 79 10.79 3.35 10.13
CA GLU A 79 11.43 3.66 11.40
C GLU A 79 11.72 5.16 11.51
N ASN A 80 12.38 5.77 10.52
CA ASN A 80 12.73 7.20 10.54
C ASN A 80 11.49 8.12 10.59
N MET A 81 10.39 7.70 9.99
CA MET A 81 9.15 8.48 9.98
C MET A 81 8.22 8.19 11.16
N ASN A 82 8.50 7.15 11.96
CA ASN A 82 7.55 6.56 12.90
C ASN A 82 6.19 6.25 12.23
N ALA A 83 6.25 5.67 11.02
CA ALA A 83 5.07 5.36 10.20
C ALA A 83 4.86 3.85 10.09
N HIS A 84 3.60 3.44 9.90
CA HIS A 84 3.29 2.02 9.68
C HIS A 84 3.88 1.55 8.35
N ILE A 85 4.51 0.37 8.33
CA ILE A 85 5.24 -0.14 7.15
C ILE A 85 4.38 -0.24 5.88
N LEU A 86 3.09 -0.55 6.02
CA LEU A 86 2.16 -0.61 4.88
C LEU A 86 2.00 0.74 4.16
N ILE A 87 2.11 1.85 4.89
CA ILE A 87 2.08 3.20 4.30
C ILE A 87 3.32 3.40 3.43
N VAL A 88 4.49 3.01 3.93
CA VAL A 88 5.74 3.12 3.18
C VAL A 88 5.78 2.20 1.97
N ASN A 89 5.29 0.96 2.10
CA ASN A 89 5.13 0.04 0.98
C ASN A 89 4.25 0.68 -0.10
N HIS A 90 3.12 1.24 0.28
CA HIS A 90 2.22 1.92 -0.65
C HIS A 90 2.88 3.12 -1.36
N ILE A 91 3.68 3.91 -0.66
CA ILE A 91 4.47 4.99 -1.26
C ILE A 91 5.44 4.44 -2.31
N PHE A 92 6.13 3.33 -2.01
CA PHE A 92 7.07 2.72 -2.95
C PHE A 92 6.37 2.23 -4.21
N GLU A 93 5.23 1.54 -4.06
CA GLU A 93 4.42 1.06 -5.17
C GLU A 93 3.96 2.24 -6.05
N LYS A 94 3.48 3.35 -5.46
CA LYS A 94 3.10 4.57 -6.21
C LYS A 94 4.27 5.22 -6.94
N LEU A 95 5.47 5.22 -6.34
CA LEU A 95 6.66 5.76 -6.99
C LEU A 95 7.13 4.87 -8.14
N GLU A 96 7.05 3.54 -7.99
CA GLU A 96 7.40 2.58 -9.04
C GLU A 96 6.38 2.58 -10.20
N GLU A 97 5.08 2.66 -9.91
CA GLU A 97 4.02 2.84 -10.92
C GLU A 97 4.25 4.08 -11.78
N LYS A 98 4.79 5.16 -11.19
CA LYS A 98 5.17 6.39 -11.90
C LYS A 98 6.54 6.32 -12.59
N GLY A 99 7.27 5.20 -12.46
CA GLY A 99 8.63 5.06 -13.00
C GLY A 99 9.68 5.94 -12.30
N LEU A 100 9.39 6.42 -11.09
CA LEU A 100 10.26 7.31 -10.31
C LEU A 100 11.30 6.54 -9.50
N ILE A 101 11.01 5.30 -9.14
CA ILE A 101 11.96 4.36 -8.53
C ILE A 101 11.80 2.97 -9.16
N LYS A 102 12.76 2.08 -8.89
CA LYS A 102 12.55 0.63 -8.98
C LYS A 102 12.99 -0.03 -7.68
N PHE A 103 12.24 -1.03 -7.23
CA PHE A 103 12.60 -1.80 -6.04
C PHE A 103 12.52 -3.31 -6.27
N ILE A 104 13.13 -4.06 -5.37
CA ILE A 104 12.94 -5.51 -5.24
C ILE A 104 12.23 -5.79 -3.93
N LYS A 105 11.42 -6.85 -3.91
CA LYS A 105 10.73 -7.34 -2.72
C LYS A 105 11.27 -8.73 -2.35
N ASP A 106 11.68 -8.89 -1.11
CA ASP A 106 12.05 -10.22 -0.59
C ASP A 106 10.90 -10.89 0.17
N MET A 107 11.11 -12.15 0.56
CA MET A 107 10.11 -12.95 1.29
C MET A 107 9.84 -12.44 2.71
N SER A 108 10.70 -11.58 3.27
CA SER A 108 10.49 -10.97 4.59
C SER A 108 9.57 -9.75 4.55
N GLY A 109 9.11 -9.35 3.36
CA GLY A 109 8.34 -8.13 3.16
C GLY A 109 9.22 -6.87 3.12
N ARG A 110 10.54 -7.03 3.00
CA ARG A 110 11.45 -5.91 2.75
C ARG A 110 11.33 -5.48 1.30
N TYR A 111 11.19 -4.18 1.12
CA TYR A 111 11.32 -3.52 -0.17
C TYR A 111 12.67 -2.82 -0.21
N CYS A 112 13.44 -3.00 -1.27
CA CYS A 112 14.77 -2.39 -1.43
C CYS A 112 14.85 -1.64 -2.76
N ILE A 113 14.96 -0.32 -2.70
CA ILE A 113 15.17 0.55 -3.85
C ILE A 113 16.56 0.27 -4.42
N HIS A 114 16.62 -0.04 -5.71
CA HIS A 114 17.89 -0.25 -6.44
C HIS A 114 18.08 0.74 -7.59
N TYR A 115 17.06 1.54 -7.90
CA TYR A 115 17.15 2.63 -8.88
C TYR A 115 16.24 3.79 -8.49
N ILE A 116 16.75 5.01 -8.66
CA ILE A 116 16.01 6.26 -8.47
C ILE A 116 16.12 7.06 -9.78
N ASN A 117 14.98 7.38 -10.37
CA ASN A 117 14.90 8.20 -11.58
C ASN A 117 15.30 9.66 -11.24
N PRO A 118 16.17 10.32 -12.03
CA PRO A 118 16.50 11.74 -11.85
C PRO A 118 15.30 12.68 -11.84
N GLU A 119 14.17 12.29 -12.46
CA GLU A 119 12.92 13.04 -12.40
C GLU A 119 12.40 13.23 -10.97
N LEU A 120 12.55 12.22 -10.09
CA LEU A 120 12.15 12.34 -8.69
C LEU A 120 12.89 13.49 -8.00
N LYS A 121 14.18 13.66 -8.28
CA LYS A 121 14.98 14.79 -7.76
C LYS A 121 14.52 16.14 -8.28
N ARG A 122 13.99 16.20 -9.51
CA ARG A 122 13.50 17.45 -10.12
C ARG A 122 12.15 17.88 -9.55
N ILE A 123 11.30 16.92 -9.19
CA ILE A 123 9.99 17.19 -8.56
C ILE A 123 10.15 17.84 -7.19
N PHE A 124 11.21 17.47 -6.45
CA PHE A 124 11.46 17.90 -5.06
C PHE A 124 12.57 18.96 -4.92
N LYS A 125 12.93 19.64 -6.02
CA LYS A 125 13.91 20.74 -6.01
C LYS A 125 13.27 22.08 -5.67
#